data_AF-A0A7J9M8Y6-F1
#
_entry.id   AF-A0A7J9M8Y6-F1
#
_cell.length_a   1.000
_cell.length_b   1.000
_cell.length_c   1.000
_cell.angle_alpha   90.00
_cell.angle_beta   90.00
_cell.angle_gamma   90.00
#
_symmetry.space_group_name_H-M   'P 1'
#
loop_
_entity.id
_entity.type
_entity.pdbx_description
1 polymer ?
#
loop_
_entity_poly.entity_id
_entity_poly.type
_entity_poly.pdbx_seq_one_letter_code
_entity_poly.pdbx_strand_id
1 'polypeptide(L)'
;MFSPILISSGKCREKKMQQTIPQPKIEDGKEVTYEVTTAAVKRSLHLFSALQSTHGHWPAENSGPMFYLPPLVMSLYITGHLNTIFSAKHRKEIFRFIYCHQ
;
A
#
# COMPACT_ATOMS: atom_id res chain seq x y z
N MET A 1 -0.08 3.63 -6.37
CA MET A 1 1.33 4.12 -6.30
C MET A 1 1.77 4.09 -4.83
N PHE A 2 2.55 3.08 -4.42
CA PHE A 2 3.03 3.00 -3.03
C PHE A 2 3.88 4.24 -2.72
N SER A 3 3.48 4.98 -1.68
CA SER A 3 4.25 6.15 -1.23
C SER A 3 5.68 5.70 -0.90
N PRO A 4 6.72 6.24 -1.57
CA PRO A 4 8.11 5.77 -1.45
C PRO A 4 8.67 5.88 -0.01
N ILE A 5 8.05 6.69 0.83
CA ILE A 5 8.41 6.89 2.24
C ILE A 5 8.14 5.64 3.09
N LEU A 6 7.08 4.87 2.77
CA LEU A 6 6.71 3.68 3.56
C LEU A 6 7.70 2.53 3.36
N ILE A 7 8.22 2.39 2.13
CA ILE A 7 9.13 1.30 1.75
C ILE A 7 10.55 1.56 2.31
N SER A 8 11.05 2.79 2.22
CA SER A 8 12.37 3.17 2.77
C SER A 8 12.45 3.00 4.29
N SER A 9 11.37 3.32 5.00
CA SER A 9 11.33 3.32 6.46
C SER A 9 11.04 1.94 7.08
N GLY A 10 10.58 0.96 6.29
CA GLY A 10 10.20 -0.38 6.77
C GLY A 10 9.13 -0.39 7.87
N LYS A 11 8.36 0.69 8.01
CA LYS A 11 7.44 0.91 9.13
C LYS A 11 6.00 0.69 8.68
N CYS A 12 5.40 -0.41 9.13
CA CYS A 12 3.97 -0.64 8.93
C CYS A 12 3.19 0.11 10.03
N ARG A 13 2.70 1.31 9.67
CA ARG A 13 2.03 2.23 10.62
C ARG A 13 0.80 1.62 11.29
N GLU A 14 0.02 0.83 10.55
CA GLU A 14 -1.23 0.24 11.05
C GLU A 14 -1.01 -0.76 12.18
N LYS A 15 -0.02 -1.63 12.05
CA LYS A 15 0.30 -2.65 13.06
C LYS A 15 1.35 -2.23 14.08
N LYS A 16 1.82 -0.98 14.03
CA LYS A 16 2.96 -0.49 14.83
C LYS A 16 4.20 -1.41 14.74
N MET A 17 4.36 -2.12 13.62
CA MET A 17 5.49 -3.02 13.43
C MET A 17 6.76 -2.18 13.24
N GLN A 18 7.76 -2.45 14.08
CA GLN A 18 9.08 -1.84 14.02
C GLN A 18 10.03 -2.85 13.40
N GLN A 19 10.77 -2.42 12.37
CA GLN A 19 11.72 -3.31 11.71
C GLN A 19 13.00 -3.44 12.56
N THR A 20 13.17 -4.58 13.21
CA THR A 20 14.33 -4.84 14.09
C THR A 20 15.56 -5.34 13.31
N ILE A 21 15.34 -5.92 12.13
CA ILE A 21 16.44 -6.46 11.31
C ILE A 21 17.14 -5.30 10.58
N PRO A 22 18.46 -5.11 10.77
CA PRO A 22 19.21 -4.01 10.14
C PRO A 22 19.16 -4.11 8.63
N GLN A 23 19.18 -2.96 7.95
CA GLN A 23 19.25 -2.94 6.49
C GLN A 23 20.63 -3.42 6.04
N PRO A 24 20.76 -4.48 5.23
CA PRO A 24 22.03 -4.80 4.62
C PRO A 24 22.42 -3.67 3.65
N LYS A 25 23.61 -3.11 3.82
CA LYS A 25 24.19 -2.12 2.90
C LYS A 25 25.09 -2.86 1.92
N ILE A 26 24.85 -2.67 0.63
CA ILE A 26 25.69 -3.21 -0.44
C ILE A 26 26.29 -2.00 -1.15
N GLU A 27 27.61 -1.98 -1.29
CA GLU A 27 28.31 -0.96 -2.09
C GLU A 27 28.36 -1.39 -3.56
N ASP A 28 28.27 -0.43 -4.47
CA ASP A 28 28.34 -0.71 -5.91
C ASP A 28 29.65 -1.44 -6.26
N GLY A 29 29.53 -2.59 -6.93
CA GLY A 29 30.65 -3.41 -7.38
C GLY A 29 31.13 -4.51 -6.43
N LYS A 30 30.54 -4.66 -5.23
CA LYS A 30 30.82 -5.82 -4.35
C LYS A 30 29.92 -7.01 -4.67
N GLU A 31 30.49 -8.23 -4.64
CA GLU A 31 29.72 -9.46 -4.78
C GLU A 31 28.70 -9.62 -3.64
N VAL A 32 27.48 -10.00 -4.00
CA VAL A 32 26.39 -10.26 -3.04
C VAL A 32 26.63 -11.62 -2.38
N THR A 33 26.97 -11.61 -1.09
CA THR A 33 27.18 -12.84 -0.33
C THR A 33 25.86 -13.49 0.11
N TYR A 34 25.92 -14.78 0.43
CA TYR A 34 24.76 -15.55 0.92
C TYR A 34 24.18 -14.96 2.21
N GLU A 35 25.02 -14.47 3.12
CA GLU A 35 24.60 -13.88 4.39
C GLU A 35 23.82 -12.58 4.20
N VAL A 36 24.31 -11.71 3.31
CA VAL A 36 23.65 -10.45 2.94
C VAL A 36 22.27 -10.73 2.32
N THR A 37 22.21 -11.71 1.42
CA THR A 37 20.95 -12.13 0.80
C THR A 37 19.97 -12.68 1.83
N THR A 38 20.44 -13.54 2.73
CA THR A 38 19.61 -14.14 3.78
C THR A 38 19.10 -13.09 4.75
N ALA A 39 19.92 -12.11 5.13
CA ALA A 39 19.52 -10.98 5.97
C ALA A 39 18.44 -10.12 5.27
N ALA A 40 18.61 -9.82 3.98
CA ALA A 40 17.64 -9.09 3.18
C ALA A 40 16.30 -9.82 3.09
N VAL A 41 16.31 -11.13 2.78
CA VAL A 41 15.10 -11.94 2.66
C VAL A 41 14.36 -12.05 4.01
N LYS A 42 15.08 -12.33 5.11
CA LYS A 42 14.47 -12.37 6.45
C LYS A 42 13.82 -11.04 6.81
N ARG A 43 14.49 -9.93 6.48
CA ARG A 43 13.97 -8.57 6.68
C ARG A 43 12.68 -8.32 5.89
N SER A 44 12.67 -8.69 4.62
CA SER A 44 11.49 -8.55 3.75
C SER A 44 10.33 -9.45 4.19
N LEU A 45 10.59 -10.69 4.56
CA LEU A 45 9.56 -11.62 5.07
C LEU A 45 8.93 -11.11 6.36
N HIS A 46 9.73 -10.56 7.27
CA HIS A 46 9.21 -9.95 8.50
C HIS A 46 8.27 -8.78 8.21
N LEU A 47 8.63 -7.91 7.25
CA LEU A 47 7.75 -6.83 6.80
C LEU A 47 6.49 -7.35 6.12
N PHE A 48 6.63 -8.33 5.22
CA PHE A 48 5.51 -8.87 4.47
C PHE A 48 4.51 -9.60 5.37
N SER A 49 5.00 -10.35 6.36
CA SER A 49 4.15 -10.97 7.39
C SER A 49 3.38 -9.91 8.21
N ALA A 50 4.01 -8.76 8.50
CA ALA A 50 3.31 -7.67 9.17
C ALA A 50 2.11 -7.13 8.38
N LEU A 51 2.16 -7.16 7.04
CA LEU A 51 1.06 -6.70 6.16
C LEU A 51 -0.14 -7.67 6.11
N GLN A 52 0.01 -8.90 6.59
CA GLN A 52 -1.07 -9.90 6.55
C GLN A 52 -2.28 -9.42 7.37
N SER A 53 -3.50 -9.54 6.87
CA SER A 53 -4.70 -9.24 7.66
C SER A 53 -4.91 -10.23 8.81
N THR A 54 -5.82 -9.90 9.73
CA THR A 54 -6.28 -10.83 10.80
C THR A 54 -6.91 -12.12 10.24
N HIS A 55 -7.34 -12.10 8.98
CA HIS A 55 -7.93 -13.25 8.29
C HIS A 55 -6.92 -14.03 7.45
N GLY A 56 -5.63 -13.70 7.52
CA GLY A 56 -4.57 -14.42 6.84
C GLY A 56 -4.33 -14.03 5.37
N HIS A 57 -5.17 -13.19 4.76
CA HIS A 57 -4.95 -12.66 3.40
C HIS A 57 -4.08 -11.39 3.42
N TRP A 58 -3.45 -11.05 2.29
CA TRP A 58 -2.70 -9.79 2.12
C TRP A 58 -3.54 -8.78 1.33
N PRO A 59 -4.09 -7.75 1.97
CA PRO A 59 -4.82 -6.71 1.26
C PRO A 59 -3.84 -5.92 0.37
N ALA A 60 -4.24 -5.71 -0.88
CA ALA A 60 -3.47 -4.93 -1.84
C ALA A 60 -4.38 -3.91 -2.53
N GLU A 61 -3.79 -2.79 -2.91
CA GLU A 61 -4.45 -1.84 -3.81
C GLU A 61 -4.61 -2.53 -5.18
N ASN A 62 -5.83 -2.96 -5.50
CA ASN A 62 -6.17 -3.37 -6.86
C ASN A 62 -6.77 -2.17 -7.61
N SER A 63 -5.90 -1.24 -7.96
CA SER A 63 -6.22 -0.07 -8.78
C SER A 63 -5.49 -0.17 -10.10
N GLY A 64 -6.09 0.29 -11.19
CA GLY A 64 -5.46 0.29 -12.50
C GLY A 64 -6.34 0.98 -13.52
N PRO A 65 -7.48 0.40 -13.89
CA PRO A 65 -8.38 1.06 -14.83
C PRO A 65 -9.23 2.13 -14.12
N MET A 66 -9.10 3.38 -14.56
CA MET A 66 -9.90 4.52 -14.05
C MET A 66 -11.37 4.49 -14.48
N PHE A 67 -11.84 3.42 -15.12
CA PHE A 67 -13.23 3.31 -15.59
C PHE A 67 -14.20 2.73 -14.56
N TYR A 68 -13.77 2.24 -13.39
CA TYR A 68 -14.70 1.69 -12.38
C TYR A 68 -15.40 2.79 -11.56
N LEU A 69 -14.67 3.84 -11.20
CA LEU A 69 -15.16 4.88 -10.31
C LEU A 69 -16.23 5.78 -10.95
N PRO A 70 -16.08 6.24 -12.22
CA PRO A 70 -17.08 7.13 -12.82
C PRO A 70 -18.48 6.49 -12.95
N PRO A 71 -18.66 5.26 -13.48
CA PRO A 71 -19.97 4.61 -13.54
C PRO A 71 -20.59 4.37 -12.17
N LEU A 72 -19.78 4.07 -11.15
CA LEU A 72 -20.26 3.88 -9.78
C LEU A 72 -20.80 5.20 -9.19
N VAL A 73 -20.06 6.31 -9.37
CA VAL A 73 -20.50 7.64 -8.91
C VAL A 73 -21.81 8.05 -9.60
N MET A 74 -21.92 7.84 -10.92
CA MET A 74 -23.14 8.15 -11.66
C MET A 74 -24.33 7.30 -11.18
N SER A 75 -24.14 6.00 -11.00
CA SER A 75 -25.19 5.09 -10.52
C SER A 75 -25.69 5.46 -9.12
N LEU A 76 -24.78 5.77 -8.20
CA LEU A 76 -25.13 6.18 -6.84
C LEU A 76 -25.80 7.55 -6.79
N TYR A 77 -25.43 8.46 -7.69
CA TYR A 77 -26.11 9.74 -7.84
C TYR A 77 -27.56 9.55 -8.33
N ILE A 78 -27.76 8.80 -9.41
CA ILE A 78 -29.09 8.54 -10.00
C ILE A 78 -30.02 7.85 -8.99
N THR A 79 -29.49 6.88 -8.24
CA THR A 79 -30.28 6.14 -7.25
C THR A 79 -30.47 6.89 -5.93
N GLY A 80 -29.88 8.08 -5.75
CA GLY A 80 -30.00 8.87 -4.51
C GLY A 80 -29.16 8.37 -3.33
N HIS A 81 -28.29 7.38 -3.52
CA HIS A 81 -27.49 6.75 -2.46
C HIS A 81 -26.07 7.33 -2.31
N LEU A 82 -25.70 8.31 -3.14
CA LEU A 82 -24.35 8.89 -3.17
C LEU A 82 -23.85 9.31 -1.79
N ASN A 83 -24.67 10.04 -1.02
CA ASN A 83 -24.28 10.57 0.28
C ASN A 83 -24.31 9.51 1.40
N THR A 84 -25.06 8.43 1.21
CA THR A 84 -25.17 7.31 2.16
C THR A 84 -23.98 6.37 2.04
N ILE A 85 -23.56 6.06 0.81
CA ILE A 85 -22.44 5.16 0.53
C ILE A 85 -21.09 5.89 0.62
N PHE A 86 -20.99 7.09 0.02
CA PHE A 86 -19.79 7.90 0.10
C PHE A 86 -19.91 8.98 1.17
N SER A 87 -19.30 8.71 2.33
CA SER A 87 -19.05 9.71 3.36
C SER A 87 -18.28 10.92 2.80
N ALA A 88 -18.30 12.04 3.53
CA ALA A 88 -17.53 13.23 3.16
C ALA A 88 -16.01 12.93 2.98
N LYS A 89 -15.46 11.99 3.76
CA LYS A 89 -14.07 11.54 3.62
C LYS A 89 -13.86 10.75 2.32
N HIS A 90 -14.76 9.83 1.98
CA HIS A 90 -14.70 9.09 0.72
C HIS A 90 -14.70 10.04 -0.47
N ARG A 91 -15.61 11.01 -0.50
CA ARG A 91 -15.69 12.00 -1.60
C ARG A 91 -14.41 12.83 -1.71
N LYS A 92 -13.85 13.30 -0.59
CA LYS A 92 -12.58 14.03 -0.58
C LYS A 92 -11.43 13.20 -1.17
N GLU A 93 -11.32 11.93 -0.78
CA GLU A 93 -10.28 11.04 -1.29
C GLU A 93 -10.52 10.64 -2.76
N ILE A 94 -11.76 10.49 -3.19
CA ILE A 94 -12.13 10.30 -4.60
C ILE A 94 -11.66 11.49 -5.44
N PHE A 95 -11.92 12.73 -5.00
CA PHE A 95 -11.43 13.91 -5.69
C PHE A 95 -9.90 13.98 -5.72
N ARG A 96 -9.23 13.69 -4.60
CA ARG A 96 -7.76 13.65 -4.55
C ARG A 96 -7.21 12.59 -5.50
N PHE A 97 -7.81 11.40 -5.54
CA PHE A 97 -7.40 10.32 -6.42
C PHE A 97 -7.52 10.72 -7.89
N ILE A 98 -8.67 11.28 -8.30
CA ILE A 98 -8.87 11.75 -9.68
C ILE A 98 -7.86 12.85 -10.03
N TYR A 99 -7.67 13.84 -9.16
CA TYR A 99 -6.70 14.92 -9.38
C TYR A 99 -5.27 14.40 -9.56
N CYS A 100 -4.84 13.40 -8.78
CA CYS A 100 -3.49 12.84 -8.89
C CYS A 100 -3.25 11.97 -10.14
N HIS A 101 -4.29 11.58 -10.87
CA HIS A 101 -4.19 10.67 -12.01
C HIS A 101 -4.75 11.25 -13.32
N GLN A 102 -5.07 12.56 -13.33
CA GLN A 102 -5.22 13.36 -14.56
C GLN A 102 -3.85 13.85 -15.02
#